data_AF-A0A3P7N5E5-F1
#
_entry.id   AF-A0A3P7N5E5-F1
#
_cell.length_a   1.000
_cell.length_b   1.000
_cell.length_c   1.000
_cell.angle_alpha   90.00
_cell.angle_beta   90.00
_cell.angle_gamma   90.00
#
_symmetry.space_group_name_H-M   'P 1'
#
loop_
_entity.id
_entity.type
_entity.pdbx_description
1 polymer ?
#
loop_
_entity_poly.entity_id
_entity_poly.type
_entity_poly.pdbx_seq_one_letter_code
_entity_poly.pdbx_strand_id
1 'polypeptide(L)' 'MSLQQAESFAKRIGASKYLECSEVTGEGLDEVFEEAFDVGYDYALNQNRNGYQSRKSSVGNEKVRKSSVCITQ' A
#
# COMPACT_ATOMS: atom_id res chain seq x y z
N MET A 1 -31.44 -2.38 1.09
CA MET A 1 -30.61 -2.35 -0.12
C MET A 1 -30.24 -3.80 -0.44
N SER A 2 -30.17 -4.25 -1.69
CA SER A 2 -29.62 -5.60 -1.93
C SER A 2 -28.10 -5.57 -1.93
N LEU A 3 -27.46 -6.69 -1.57
CA LEU A 3 -26.00 -6.81 -1.56
C LEU A 3 -25.39 -6.45 -2.93
N GLN A 4 -26.00 -6.92 -4.02
CA GLN A 4 -25.56 -6.59 -5.38
C GLN A 4 -25.63 -5.09 -5.68
N GLN A 5 -26.65 -4.39 -5.19
CA GLN A 5 -26.77 -2.94 -5.37
C GLN A 5 -25.67 -2.19 -4.60
N ALA A 6 -25.39 -2.62 -3.38
CA ALA A 6 -24.37 -2.00 -2.54
C ALA A 6 -22.95 -2.21 -3.10
N GLU A 7 -22.62 -3.43 -3.52
CA GLU A 7 -21.36 -3.75 -4.17
C GLU A 7 -21.19 -2.97 -5.49
N SER A 8 -22.25 -2.90 -6.30
CA SER A 8 -22.25 -2.12 -7.54
C SER A 8 -22.00 -0.63 -7.26
N PHE A 9 -22.56 -0.10 -6.17
CA PHE A 9 -22.34 1.28 -5.75
C PHE A 9 -20.89 1.52 -5.30
N ALA A 10 -20.35 0.65 -4.43
CA ALA A 10 -18.97 0.73 -3.96
C ALA A 10 -17.98 0.72 -5.12
N LYS A 11 -18.16 -0.20 -6.07
CA LYS A 11 -17.36 -0.26 -7.30
C LYS A 11 -17.47 1.03 -8.12
N ARG A 12 -18.66 1.59 -8.24
CA ARG A 12 -18.90 2.82 -9.02
C ARG A 12 -18.16 4.04 -8.46
N ILE A 13 -17.99 4.13 -7.14
CA ILE A 13 -17.28 5.24 -6.50
C ILE A 13 -15.78 4.98 -6.32
N GLY A 14 -15.28 3.81 -6.75
CA GLY A 14 -13.88 3.42 -6.58
C GLY A 14 -13.51 3.03 -5.13
N ALA A 15 -14.50 2.64 -4.31
CA ALA A 15 -14.23 2.07 -3.01
C ALA A 15 -13.63 0.66 -3.16
N SER A 16 -12.80 0.26 -2.20
CA SER A 16 -12.18 -1.07 -2.20
C SER A 16 -13.21 -2.19 -2.00
N LYS A 17 -14.10 -2.04 -1.02
CA LYS A 17 -15.10 -3.05 -0.65
C LYS A 17 -16.33 -2.41 0.00
N TYR A 18 -17.45 -3.14 -0.03
CA TYR A 18 -18.65 -2.85 0.76
C TYR A 18 -18.76 -3.85 1.91
N LEU A 19 -19.04 -3.37 3.13
CA LEU A 19 -19.24 -4.17 4.32
C LEU A 19 -20.39 -3.57 5.15
N GLU A 20 -21.23 -4.43 5.72
CA GLU A 20 -22.30 -4.05 6.65
C GLU A 20 -21.86 -4.36 8.08
N CYS A 21 -22.21 -3.48 9.01
CA CYS A 21 -21.99 -3.70 10.44
C CYS A 21 -23.12 -3.07 11.26
N SER A 22 -23.21 -3.46 12.53
CA SER A 22 -24.15 -2.94 13.49
C SER A 22 -23.42 -2.59 14.78
N GLU A 23 -23.31 -1.31 15.07
CA GLU A 23 -22.74 -0.82 16.33
C GLU A 23 -23.52 -1.32 17.55
N VAL A 24 -24.84 -1.48 17.41
CA VAL A 24 -25.74 -1.87 18.51
C VAL A 24 -25.56 -3.33 18.91
N THR A 25 -25.40 -4.23 17.92
CA THR A 25 -25.25 -5.68 18.17
C THR A 25 -23.79 -6.10 18.22
N GLY A 26 -22.87 -5.28 17.68
CA GLY A 26 -21.47 -5.60 17.52
C GLY A 26 -21.16 -6.45 16.27
N GLU A 27 -22.17 -6.81 15.47
CA GLU A 27 -21.98 -7.65 14.30
C GLU A 27 -21.24 -6.90 13.18
N GLY A 28 -20.24 -7.54 12.58
CA GLY A 28 -19.52 -6.98 11.43
C GLY A 28 -18.47 -5.91 11.77
N LEU A 29 -18.30 -5.57 13.05
CA LEU A 29 -17.37 -4.49 13.45
C LEU A 29 -15.92 -4.89 13.22
N ASP A 30 -15.53 -6.06 13.71
CA ASP A 30 -14.14 -6.55 13.59
C ASP A 30 -13.76 -6.68 12.11
N GLU A 31 -14.64 -7.24 11.28
CA GLU A 31 -14.41 -7.41 9.85
C GLU A 31 -14.24 -6.07 9.10
N VAL A 32 -15.00 -5.03 9.48
CA VAL A 32 -14.85 -3.68 8.91
C VAL A 32 -13.48 -3.10 9.24
N PHE A 33 -13.01 -3.26 10.48
CA PHE A 33 -11.71 -2.71 10.89
C PHE A 33 -10.53 -3.52 10.35
N GLU A 34 -10.61 -4.85 10.34
CA GLU A 34 -9.59 -5.73 9.76
C GLU A 34 -9.40 -5.45 8.27
N GLU A 35 -10.49 -5.38 7.50
CA GLU A 35 -10.39 -5.08 6.07
C GLU A 35 -9.80 -3.68 5.81
N ALA A 36 -10.20 -2.68 6.60
CA ALA A 36 -9.65 -1.34 6.47
C ALA A 36 -8.14 -1.31 6.78
N PHE A 37 -7.71 -2.08 7.78
CA PHE A 37 -6.29 -2.25 8.09
C PHE A 37 -5.54 -2.92 6.94
N ASP A 38 -6.05 -4.04 6.42
CA ASP A 38 -5.42 -4.78 5.33
C ASP A 38 -5.23 -3.93 4.07
N VAL A 39 -6.24 -3.14 3.68
CA VAL A 39 -6.14 -2.21 2.55
C VAL A 39 -5.02 -1.19 2.75
N GLY A 40 -4.91 -0.61 3.95
CA GLY A 40 -3.85 0.35 4.28
C GLY A 40 -2.47 -0.29 4.38
N TYR A 41 -2.40 -1.50 4.93
CA TYR A 41 -1.18 -2.27 5.09
C TYR A 41 -0.60 -2.69 3.74
N ASP A 42 -1.43 -3.25 2.86
CA ASP A 42 -1.05 -3.60 1.49
C ASP A 42 -0.57 -2.37 0.71
N TYR A 43 -1.26 -1.25 0.85
CA TYR A 43 -0.82 0.01 0.26
C TYR A 43 0.59 0.41 0.73
N ALA A 44 0.86 0.34 2.03
CA ALA A 44 2.15 0.68 2.61
C ALA A 44 3.28 -0.27 2.16
N LEU A 45 3.01 -1.59 2.08
CA LEU A 45 3.99 -2.56 1.58
C LEU A 45 4.32 -2.34 0.10
N ASN A 46 3.31 -2.05 -0.72
CA ASN A 46 3.51 -1.79 -2.14
C ASN A 46 4.26 -0.47 -2.39
N GLN A 47 4.02 0.57 -1.57
CA GLN A 47 4.82 1.80 -1.55
C GLN A 47 6.30 1.52 -1.26
N ASN A 48 6.60 0.69 -0.26
CA ASN A 48 7.96 0.30 0.09
C ASN A 48 8.67 -0.45 -1.06
N ARG A 49 7.96 -1.30 -1.79
CA ARG A 49 8.50 -1.96 -2.99
C ARG A 49 8.82 -0.96 -4.11
N ASN A 50 7.91 -0.04 -4.41
CA ASN A 50 8.12 0.95 -5.48
C ASN A 50 9.23 1.96 -5.13
N GLY A 51 9.34 2.37 -3.86
CA GLY A 51 10.43 3.21 -3.37
C GLY A 51 11.80 2.54 -3.40
N TYR A 52 11.86 1.21 -3.32
CA TYR A 52 13.10 0.43 -3.42
C TYR A 52 13.57 0.25 -4.88
N GLN A 53 12.66 0.06 -5.83
CA GLN A 53 13.03 -0.05 -7.25
C GLN A 53 13.47 1.29 -7.86
N SER A 54 12.90 2.42 -7.44
CA SER A 54 13.34 3.75 -7.87
C SER A 54 14.75 4.11 -7.37
N ARG A 55 15.23 3.51 -6.27
CA ARG A 55 16.61 3.68 -5.77
C ARG A 55 17.63 2.71 -6.38
N LYS A 56 17.20 1.59 -6.96
CA LYS A 56 18.11 0.63 -7.62
C LYS A 56 18.44 1.01 -9.07
N SER A 57 17.63 1.85 -9.72
CA SER A 57 17.93 2.35 -11.07
C SER A 57 19.08 3.38 -11.11
N SER A 58 19.64 3.80 -9.97
CA SER A 58 20.81 4.69 -9.90
C SER A 58 22.11 4.04 -9.42
N VAL A 59 22.14 2.75 -9.06
CA VAL A 59 23.36 2.06 -8.55
C VAL A 59 23.81 0.93 -9.48
N GLY A 60 23.88 1.22 -10.78
CA GLY A 60 24.10 0.17 -11.77
C GLY A 60 24.87 0.57 -13.02
N ASN A 61 25.72 1.60 -13.01
CA ASN A 61 26.74 1.76 -14.06
C ASN A 61 27.87 2.77 -13.72
N GLU A 62 28.55 2.63 -12.58
CA GLU A 62 29.82 3.37 -12.39
C GLU A 62 31.00 2.45 -12.67
N LYS A 63 31.35 2.36 -13.96
CA LYS A 63 32.57 1.73 -14.43
C LYS A 63 33.77 2.42 -13.78
N VAL A 64 34.52 1.63 -13.01
CA VAL A 64 35.98 1.68 -12.84
C VAL A 64 36.65 2.93 -13.41
N ARG A 65 37.04 3.87 -12.54
CA ARG A 65 38.27 4.66 -12.70
C ARG A 65 38.95 4.79 -11.34
N LYS A 66 40.08 4.09 -11.19
CA LYS A 66 41.05 4.31 -10.11
C LYS A 66 41.70 5.69 -10.31
N SER A 67 41.66 6.54 -9.29
CA SER A 67 42.57 7.66 -8.95
C SER A 67 41.77 8.62 -8.05
N SER A 68 42.28 9.26 -7.00
CA SER A 68 43.64 9.43 -6.51
C SER A 68 43.55 10.04 -5.10
N VAL A 69 44.38 9.55 -4.18
CA VAL A 69 44.98 10.30 -3.05
C VAL A 69 44.01 10.97 -2.05
N CYS A 70 43.89 10.37 -0.87
CA CYS A 70 43.49 11.08 0.33
C CYS A 70 44.70 11.87 0.87
N ILE A 71 44.55 13.19 1.03
CA ILE A 71 45.52 14.03 1.72
C ILE A 71 45.14 14.03 3.20
N THR A 72 46.03 13.52 4.06
CA THR A 72 46.00 13.70 5.52
C THR A 72 46.45 15.10 5.89
N GLN A 73 45.81 15.69 6.91
CA GLN A 73 46.20 16.95 7.54
C GLN A 73 47.07 16.67 8.77
#